data_AF-A0A2N2JB02-F1
#
_entry.id   AF-A0A2N2JB02-F1
#
_cell.length_a   1.000
_cell.length_b   1.000
_cell.length_c   1.000
_cell.angle_alpha   90.00
_cell.angle_beta   90.00
_cell.angle_gamma   90.00
#
_symmetry.space_group_name_H-M   'P 1'
#
loop_
_entity.id
_entity.type
_entity.pdbx_description
1 polymer ?
#
loop_
_entity_poly.entity_id
_entity_poly.type
_entity_poly.pdbx_seq_one_letter_code
_entity_poly.pdbx_strand_id
1 'polypeptide(L)'
;MVKRRPFLPTLLLGLVVAALGGAPSAARAEEPKAPDAPATPRTDPAEETLQAAFEAAVKGDFDAYLETLHPSERENDTQITGIRRFSWKRFSQQVQWYLAAGDPKSFEVVRRDGDGSERQRLFIKDKEHRARMPVPVRFKKAADGRWLITANSL
;
A
#
# COMPACT_ATOMS: atom_id res chain seq x y z
N MET A 1 32.52 27.34 21.23
CA MET A 1 33.62 27.85 20.37
C MET A 1 34.14 26.71 19.50
N VAL A 2 34.12 26.93 18.19
CA VAL A 2 34.62 26.02 17.14
C VAL A 2 36.15 25.96 17.16
N LYS A 3 36.75 24.77 16.97
CA LYS A 3 38.08 24.56 16.32
C LYS A 3 38.33 23.05 16.15
N ARG A 4 38.03 22.50 14.96
CA ARG A 4 38.95 22.27 13.81
C ARG A 4 40.04 21.22 14.09
N ARG A 5 39.91 20.10 13.36
CA ARG A 5 40.88 19.01 13.16
C ARG A 5 42.23 19.52 12.62
N PRO A 6 43.27 18.68 12.64
CA PRO A 6 43.88 18.33 11.37
C PRO A 6 44.16 16.83 11.20
N PHE A 7 44.03 16.42 9.94
CA PHE A 7 44.54 15.20 9.32
C PHE A 7 46.07 15.15 9.37
N LEU A 8 46.66 13.94 9.40
CA LEU A 8 47.69 13.53 8.44
C LEU A 8 47.90 11.98 8.45
N PRO A 9 48.41 11.42 7.34
CA PRO A 9 48.32 10.02 6.94
C PRO A 9 49.62 9.26 7.20
N THR A 10 49.60 7.92 7.20
CA THR A 10 50.81 7.15 6.88
C THR A 10 50.46 5.80 6.26
N LEU A 11 50.76 5.67 4.97
CA LEU A 11 50.98 4.43 4.24
C LEU A 11 52.05 3.61 4.97
N LEU A 12 51.82 2.31 5.20
CA LEU A 12 52.91 1.37 5.35
C LEU A 12 52.62 0.08 4.58
N LEU A 13 53.45 -0.05 3.55
CA LEU A 13 53.67 -1.16 2.66
C LEU A 13 54.14 -2.37 3.48
N GLY A 14 53.44 -3.49 3.40
CA GLY A 14 53.82 -4.75 4.04
C GLY A 14 53.70 -5.89 3.05
N LEU A 15 54.74 -6.03 2.21
CA LEU A 15 54.97 -7.12 1.27
C LEU A 15 55.15 -8.44 2.04
N VAL A 16 54.31 -9.44 1.78
CA VAL A 16 54.64 -10.84 2.08
C VAL A 16 54.38 -11.67 0.83
N VAL A 17 55.49 -12.12 0.24
CA VAL A 17 55.54 -13.15 -0.80
C VAL A 17 55.55 -14.51 -0.11
N ALA A 18 54.60 -15.37 -0.45
CA ALA A 18 54.70 -16.80 -0.25
C ALA A 18 54.28 -17.49 -1.55
N ALA A 19 55.27 -18.08 -2.22
CA ALA A 19 55.10 -18.93 -3.39
C ALA A 19 54.52 -20.29 -2.99
N LEU A 20 53.73 -20.92 -3.90
CA LEU A 20 53.85 -22.35 -4.27
C LEU A 20 52.66 -22.79 -5.15
N GLY A 21 52.98 -23.11 -6.41
CA GLY A 21 52.48 -24.24 -7.22
C GLY A 21 50.98 -24.58 -7.25
N GLY A 22 50.36 -24.42 -8.42
CA GLY A 22 49.12 -25.12 -8.80
C GLY A 22 48.40 -24.46 -9.98
N ALA A 23 48.59 -25.00 -11.20
CA ALA A 23 47.81 -24.62 -12.39
C ALA A 23 46.46 -25.39 -12.43
N PRO A 24 45.54 -25.05 -13.34
CA PRO A 24 44.40 -24.17 -13.12
C PRO A 24 43.09 -24.97 -12.98
N SER A 25 42.24 -24.65 -12.00
CA SER A 25 40.83 -25.09 -12.01
C SER A 25 39.94 -23.92 -12.38
N ALA A 26 39.17 -24.13 -13.45
CA ALA A 26 38.20 -23.24 -14.05
C ALA A 26 37.48 -22.33 -13.05
N ALA A 27 37.88 -21.06 -13.01
CA ALA A 27 37.06 -19.99 -12.45
C ALA A 27 35.90 -19.74 -13.41
N ARG A 28 34.75 -20.33 -13.10
CA ARG A 28 33.46 -19.94 -13.67
C ARG A 28 33.25 -18.48 -13.27
N ALA A 29 33.42 -17.56 -14.21
CA ALA A 29 33.14 -16.15 -13.99
C ALA A 29 31.68 -16.03 -13.52
N GLU A 30 31.48 -15.60 -12.27
CA GLU A 30 30.17 -15.17 -11.81
C GLU A 30 29.72 -14.02 -12.71
N GLU A 31 28.61 -14.21 -13.41
CA GLU A 31 27.92 -13.15 -14.14
C GLU A 31 27.68 -11.97 -13.19
N PRO A 32 28.01 -10.73 -13.58
CA PRO A 32 27.77 -9.58 -12.74
C PRO A 32 26.26 -9.47 -12.49
N LYS A 33 25.84 -9.74 -11.26
CA LYS A 33 24.47 -9.57 -10.80
C LYS A 33 24.06 -8.13 -11.11
N ALA A 34 23.16 -7.96 -12.07
CA ALA A 34 22.63 -6.66 -12.44
C ALA A 34 22.14 -5.94 -11.18
N PRO A 35 22.38 -4.62 -11.04
CA PRO A 35 21.87 -3.87 -9.90
C PRO A 35 20.35 -4.03 -9.85
N ASP A 36 19.85 -4.47 -8.69
CA ASP A 36 18.40 -4.56 -8.42
C ASP A 36 17.75 -3.25 -8.86
N ALA A 37 16.82 -3.35 -9.81
CA ALA A 37 16.00 -2.22 -10.21
C ALA A 37 15.32 -1.64 -8.95
N PRO A 38 15.21 -0.30 -8.81
CA PRO A 38 14.54 0.28 -7.65
C PRO A 38 13.13 -0.31 -7.57
N ALA A 39 12.82 -0.96 -6.45
CA ALA A 39 11.49 -1.50 -6.20
C ALA A 39 10.50 -0.33 -6.29
N THR A 40 9.68 -0.32 -7.34
CA THR A 40 8.52 0.58 -7.42
C THR A 40 7.73 0.41 -6.13
N PRO A 41 7.38 1.50 -5.42
CA PRO A 41 6.59 1.41 -4.20
C PRO A 41 5.28 0.72 -4.56
N ARG A 42 5.12 -0.52 -4.10
CA ARG A 42 3.92 -1.32 -4.33
C ARG A 42 2.83 -0.75 -3.41
N THR A 43 1.76 -0.24 -4.02
CA THR A 43 0.58 0.20 -3.26
C THR A 43 0.01 -1.00 -2.50
N ASP A 44 -0.47 -0.74 -1.28
CA ASP A 44 -1.08 -1.75 -0.43
C ASP A 44 -2.39 -2.28 -1.08
N PRO A 45 -2.63 -3.59 -1.17
CA PRO A 45 -3.82 -4.11 -1.84
C PRO A 45 -5.17 -3.66 -1.24
N ALA A 46 -5.22 -3.37 0.07
CA ALA A 46 -6.42 -2.82 0.69
C ALA A 46 -6.64 -1.36 0.29
N GLU A 47 -5.55 -0.60 0.08
CA GLU A 47 -5.58 0.76 -0.46
C GLU A 47 -6.06 0.78 -1.91
N GLU A 48 -5.60 -0.17 -2.74
CA GLU A 48 -6.09 -0.34 -4.12
C GLU A 48 -7.60 -0.63 -4.16
N THR A 49 -8.09 -1.48 -3.26
CA THR A 49 -9.53 -1.79 -3.17
C THR A 49 -10.36 -0.58 -2.74
N LEU A 50 -9.85 0.21 -1.80
CA LEU A 50 -10.49 1.46 -1.40
C LEU A 50 -10.55 2.47 -2.55
N GLN A 51 -9.46 2.59 -3.30
CA GLN A 51 -9.41 3.46 -4.47
C GLN A 51 -10.44 3.03 -5.52
N ALA A 52 -10.58 1.73 -5.76
CA ALA A 52 -11.61 1.19 -6.67
C ALA A 52 -13.03 1.51 -6.17
N ALA A 53 -13.27 1.44 -4.86
CA ALA A 53 -14.58 1.79 -4.28
C ALA A 53 -14.89 3.29 -4.47
N PHE A 54 -13.90 4.15 -4.29
CA PHE A 54 -14.03 5.59 -4.56
C PHE A 54 -14.27 5.89 -6.03
N GLU A 55 -13.54 5.22 -6.93
CA GLU A 55 -13.73 5.37 -8.36
C GLU A 55 -15.14 4.96 -8.80
N ALA A 56 -15.64 3.84 -8.27
CA ALA A 56 -17.02 3.40 -8.47
C ALA A 56 -18.03 4.46 -7.99
N ALA A 57 -17.84 5.00 -6.77
CA ALA A 57 -18.68 6.07 -6.22
C ALA A 57 -18.69 7.36 -7.05
N VAL A 58 -17.53 7.79 -7.53
CA VAL A 58 -17.40 8.98 -8.40
C VAL A 58 -18.10 8.77 -9.74
N LYS A 59 -18.02 7.56 -10.31
CA LYS A 59 -18.68 7.19 -11.57
C LYS A 59 -20.15 6.83 -11.44
N GLY A 60 -20.67 6.70 -10.21
CA GLY A 60 -22.04 6.23 -9.97
C GLY A 60 -22.23 4.74 -10.30
N ASP A 61 -21.16 3.95 -10.32
CA ASP A 61 -21.18 2.53 -10.68
C ASP A 61 -21.37 1.66 -9.43
N PHE A 62 -22.62 1.26 -9.19
CA PHE A 62 -22.95 0.42 -8.03
C PHE A 62 -22.37 -1.00 -8.14
N ASP A 63 -22.31 -1.57 -9.35
CA ASP A 63 -21.89 -2.94 -9.55
C ASP A 63 -20.37 -3.06 -9.34
N ALA A 64 -19.60 -2.08 -9.81
CA ALA A 64 -18.18 -1.96 -9.47
C ALA A 64 -17.96 -1.77 -7.97
N TYR A 65 -18.81 -0.99 -7.29
CA TYR A 65 -18.73 -0.84 -5.84
C TYR A 65 -19.00 -2.16 -5.11
N LEU A 66 -20.00 -2.94 -5.54
CA LEU A 66 -20.29 -4.25 -4.96
C LEU A 66 -19.08 -5.19 -5.03
N GLU A 67 -18.28 -5.14 -6.09
CA GLU A 67 -17.08 -5.97 -6.23
C GLU A 67 -15.97 -5.64 -5.22
N THR A 68 -16.02 -4.46 -4.61
CA THR A 68 -15.08 -4.07 -3.54
C THR A 68 -15.51 -4.56 -2.17
N LEU A 69 -16.75 -5.05 -2.02
CA LEU A 69 -17.29 -5.56 -0.76
C LEU A 69 -16.97 -7.04 -0.58
N HIS A 70 -16.68 -7.40 0.67
CA HIS A 70 -16.46 -8.77 1.06
C HIS A 70 -17.73 -9.61 0.79
N PRO A 71 -17.62 -10.87 0.30
CA PRO A 71 -18.78 -11.70 -0.02
C PRO A 71 -19.82 -11.83 1.11
N SER A 72 -19.37 -11.81 2.37
CA SER A 72 -20.25 -11.83 3.55
C SER A 72 -21.22 -10.65 3.66
N GLU A 73 -20.93 -9.55 2.97
CA GLU A 73 -21.81 -8.36 2.95
C GLU A 73 -22.90 -8.49 1.87
N ARG A 74 -22.75 -9.43 0.93
CA ARG A 74 -23.55 -9.55 -0.30
C ARG A 74 -23.98 -10.99 -0.60
N GLU A 75 -24.31 -11.75 0.44
CA GLU A 75 -24.67 -13.17 0.36
C GLU A 75 -26.03 -13.42 -0.30
N ASN A 76 -26.93 -12.43 -0.28
CA ASN A 76 -28.28 -12.56 -0.84
C ASN A 76 -28.84 -11.23 -1.39
N ASP A 77 -29.90 -11.34 -2.19
CA ASP A 77 -30.56 -10.21 -2.86
C ASP A 77 -31.12 -9.17 -1.89
N THR A 78 -31.55 -9.60 -0.70
CA THR A 78 -32.06 -8.69 0.34
C THR A 78 -30.94 -7.79 0.86
N GLN A 79 -29.75 -8.35 1.12
CA GLN A 79 -28.57 -7.58 1.50
C GLN A 79 -28.15 -6.63 0.38
N ILE A 80 -28.06 -7.12 -0.86
CA ILE A 80 -27.69 -6.29 -2.02
C ILE A 80 -28.67 -5.11 -2.18
N THR A 81 -29.96 -5.36 -2.04
CA THR A 81 -31.00 -4.32 -2.08
C THR A 81 -30.82 -3.31 -0.95
N GLY A 82 -30.51 -3.78 0.27
CA GLY A 82 -30.20 -2.93 1.42
C GLY A 82 -28.97 -2.05 1.19
N ILE A 83 -27.89 -2.64 0.66
CA ILE A 83 -26.67 -1.90 0.30
C ILE A 83 -27.01 -0.82 -0.73
N ARG A 84 -27.74 -1.15 -1.80
CA ARG A 84 -28.09 -0.18 -2.84
C ARG A 84 -28.88 1.00 -2.31
N ARG A 85 -29.88 0.73 -1.47
CA ARG A 85 -30.80 1.76 -0.96
C ARG A 85 -30.15 2.66 0.09
N PHE A 86 -29.33 2.09 0.97
CA PHE A 86 -28.82 2.80 2.15
C PHE A 86 -27.32 3.04 2.07
N SER A 87 -26.52 1.97 2.02
CA SER A 87 -25.05 2.06 2.09
C SER A 87 -24.46 2.79 0.89
N TRP A 88 -24.88 2.45 -0.32
CA TRP A 88 -24.39 3.04 -1.56
C TRP A 88 -24.76 4.52 -1.67
N LYS A 89 -26.03 4.87 -1.41
CA LYS A 89 -26.49 6.25 -1.45
C LYS A 89 -25.69 7.12 -0.46
N ARG A 90 -25.49 6.63 0.76
CA ARG A 90 -24.70 7.33 1.78
C ARG A 90 -23.23 7.43 1.37
N PHE A 91 -22.62 6.32 0.99
CA PHE A 91 -21.20 6.25 0.62
C PHE A 91 -20.88 7.17 -0.56
N SER A 92 -21.66 7.10 -1.65
CA SER A 92 -21.44 7.95 -2.83
C SER A 92 -21.53 9.45 -2.51
N GLN A 93 -22.51 9.87 -1.70
CA GLN A 93 -22.61 11.26 -1.23
C GLN A 93 -21.40 11.67 -0.39
N GLN A 94 -20.97 10.80 0.52
CA GLN A 94 -19.83 11.08 1.39
C GLN A 94 -18.53 11.15 0.60
N VAL A 95 -18.33 10.28 -0.39
CA VAL A 95 -17.16 10.32 -1.28
C VAL A 95 -17.09 11.65 -2.02
N GLN A 96 -18.22 12.17 -2.53
CA GLN A 96 -18.25 13.48 -3.20
C GLN A 96 -17.85 14.65 -2.29
N TRP A 97 -18.14 14.57 -0.99
CA TRP A 97 -17.74 15.60 -0.02
C TRP A 97 -16.33 15.37 0.56
N TYR A 98 -15.93 14.11 0.60
CA TYR A 98 -14.70 13.69 1.23
C TYR A 98 -13.49 13.91 0.32
N LEU A 99 -13.59 13.55 -0.96
CA LEU A 99 -12.48 13.64 -1.90
C LEU A 99 -12.40 15.02 -2.55
N ALA A 100 -11.23 15.63 -2.52
CA ALA A 100 -11.00 16.87 -3.24
C ALA A 100 -11.18 16.68 -4.75
N ALA A 101 -12.01 17.54 -5.36
CA ALA A 101 -12.35 17.52 -6.79
C ALA A 101 -12.88 16.16 -7.32
N GLY A 102 -13.33 15.26 -6.43
CA GLY A 102 -13.76 13.92 -6.82
C GLY A 102 -12.63 13.02 -7.31
N ASP A 103 -11.36 13.32 -7.01
CA ASP A 103 -10.25 12.43 -7.36
C ASP A 103 -10.21 11.21 -6.43
N PRO A 104 -10.42 9.97 -6.94
CA PRO A 104 -10.38 8.74 -6.14
C PRO A 104 -9.05 8.49 -5.41
N LYS A 105 -7.97 9.19 -5.80
CA LYS A 105 -6.63 9.09 -5.20
C LYS A 105 -6.34 10.22 -4.20
N SER A 106 -7.27 11.15 -4.00
CA SER A 106 -7.12 12.28 -3.08
C SER A 106 -7.36 11.88 -1.62
N PHE A 107 -6.71 10.82 -1.18
CA PHE A 107 -6.62 10.41 0.21
C PHE A 107 -5.21 9.90 0.54
N GLU A 108 -4.86 9.93 1.81
CA GLU A 108 -3.65 9.33 2.37
C GLU A 108 -4.01 8.39 3.53
N VAL A 109 -3.30 7.27 3.64
CA VAL A 109 -3.44 6.36 4.79
C VAL A 109 -2.51 6.83 5.90
N VAL A 110 -3.08 7.29 7.01
CA VAL A 110 -2.32 7.85 8.14
C VAL A 110 -2.09 6.87 9.29
N ARG A 111 -2.88 5.79 9.36
CA ARG A 111 -2.67 4.69 10.30
C ARG A 111 -3.19 3.39 9.70
N ARG A 112 -2.51 2.30 10.02
CA ARG A 112 -2.91 0.92 9.69
C ARG A 112 -2.97 0.13 10.99
N ASP A 113 -4.12 -0.47 11.28
CA ASP A 113 -4.27 -1.42 12.38
C ASP A 113 -4.58 -2.81 11.81
N GLY A 114 -4.15 -3.87 12.50
CA GLY A 114 -4.31 -5.26 12.06
C GLY A 114 -2.97 -5.97 11.90
N ASP A 115 -3.01 -7.30 11.88
CA ASP A 115 -1.82 -8.16 11.73
C ASP A 115 -1.47 -8.42 10.25
N GLY A 116 -2.31 -7.97 9.32
CA GLY A 116 -2.13 -8.19 7.88
C GLY A 116 -2.36 -9.64 7.44
N SER A 117 -2.90 -10.49 8.32
CA SER A 117 -3.15 -11.91 8.01
C SER A 117 -4.55 -12.13 7.45
N GLU A 118 -5.57 -11.63 8.17
CA GLU A 118 -6.99 -11.82 7.84
C GLU A 118 -7.77 -10.50 7.86
N ARG A 119 -7.42 -9.58 8.75
CA ARG A 119 -8.17 -8.33 8.98
C ARG A 119 -7.24 -7.14 9.04
N GLN A 120 -7.71 -6.03 8.49
CA GLN A 120 -6.97 -4.78 8.47
C GLN A 120 -7.95 -3.61 8.60
N ARG A 121 -7.48 -2.53 9.21
CA ARG A 121 -8.20 -1.26 9.29
C ARG A 121 -7.28 -0.16 8.80
N LEU A 122 -7.71 0.55 7.76
CA LEU A 122 -7.02 1.74 7.28
C LEU A 122 -7.70 2.96 7.87
N PHE A 123 -6.91 3.91 8.37
CA PHE A 123 -7.38 5.24 8.73
C PHE A 123 -6.95 6.20 7.63
N ILE A 124 -7.93 6.76 6.94
CA ILE A 124 -7.70 7.63 5.79
C ILE A 124 -7.95 9.08 6.14
N LYS A 125 -7.19 9.98 5.52
CA LYS A 125 -7.40 11.42 5.50
C LYS A 125 -7.47 11.92 4.08
N ASP A 126 -8.29 12.92 3.84
CA ASP A 126 -8.23 13.71 2.62
C ASP A 126 -6.91 14.50 2.60
N LYS A 127 -6.21 14.47 1.45
CA LYS A 127 -4.93 15.15 1.25
C LYS A 127 -5.06 16.67 1.34
N GLU A 128 -6.20 17.21 0.90
CA GLU A 128 -6.44 18.65 0.83
C GLU A 128 -7.04 19.20 2.13
N HIS A 129 -7.86 18.42 2.83
CA HIS A 129 -8.50 18.85 4.09
C HIS A 129 -7.91 18.16 5.32
N ARG A 130 -6.63 18.43 5.61
CA ARG A 130 -5.86 17.78 6.69
C ARG A 130 -6.44 17.96 8.11
N ALA A 131 -7.28 18.96 8.32
CA ALA A 131 -7.95 19.22 9.61
C ALA A 131 -9.05 18.20 9.94
N ARG A 132 -9.58 17.45 8.95
CA ARG A 132 -10.59 16.42 9.17
C ARG A 132 -10.04 15.29 10.04
N MET A 133 -10.89 14.62 10.80
CA MET A 133 -10.47 13.43 11.56
C MET A 133 -10.24 12.25 10.61
N PRO A 134 -9.25 11.38 10.87
CA PRO A 134 -9.07 10.17 10.09
C PRO A 134 -10.31 9.27 10.14
N VAL A 135 -10.73 8.75 8.99
CA VAL A 135 -11.89 7.86 8.89
C VAL A 135 -11.42 6.41 8.84
N PRO A 136 -11.95 5.51 9.69
CA PRO A 136 -11.64 4.09 9.61
C PRO A 136 -12.40 3.41 8.48
N VAL A 137 -11.69 2.59 7.71
CA VAL A 137 -12.25 1.62 6.76
C VAL A 137 -11.72 0.23 7.14
N ARG A 138 -12.62 -0.75 7.22
CA ARG A 138 -12.31 -2.12 7.64
C ARG A 138 -12.30 -3.05 6.45
N PHE A 139 -11.26 -3.89 6.41
CA PHE A 139 -11.03 -4.88 5.38
C PHE A 139 -10.92 -6.26 5.98
N LYS A 140 -11.34 -7.25 5.19
CA LYS A 140 -11.12 -8.65 5.46
C LYS A 140 -10.58 -9.32 4.20
N LYS A 141 -9.60 -10.20 4.37
CA LYS A 141 -9.05 -11.00 3.28
C LYS A 141 -10.06 -12.08 2.88
N ALA A 142 -10.46 -12.10 1.62
CA ALA A 142 -11.30 -13.13 1.06
C ALA A 142 -10.50 -14.42 0.79
N ALA A 143 -11.19 -15.52 0.50
CA ALA A 143 -10.58 -16.81 0.22
C ALA A 143 -9.64 -16.79 -1.01
N ASP A 144 -9.89 -15.89 -1.96
CA ASP A 144 -9.04 -15.66 -3.14
C ASP A 144 -7.82 -14.78 -2.85
N GLY A 145 -7.63 -14.35 -1.60
CA GLY A 145 -6.51 -13.53 -1.15
C GLY A 145 -6.70 -12.02 -1.34
N ARG A 146 -7.80 -11.57 -1.95
CA ARG A 146 -8.09 -10.13 -2.09
C ARG A 146 -8.52 -9.52 -0.77
N TRP A 147 -8.13 -8.27 -0.53
CA TRP A 147 -8.60 -7.49 0.60
C TRP A 147 -9.89 -6.77 0.23
N LEU A 148 -10.99 -7.07 0.88
CA LEU A 148 -12.30 -6.50 0.54
C LEU A 148 -12.91 -5.75 1.72
N ILE A 149 -13.70 -4.73 1.43
CA ILE A 149 -14.32 -3.86 2.42
C ILE A 149 -15.42 -4.63 3.15
N THR A 150 -15.39 -4.58 4.48
CA THR A 150 -16.46 -5.11 5.36
C THR A 150 -17.23 -3.99 6.05
N ALA A 151 -16.60 -2.82 6.25
CA ALA A 151 -17.28 -1.64 6.73
C ALA A 151 -16.54 -0.38 6.31
N ASN A 152 -17.29 0.64 5.90
CA ASN A 152 -16.79 2.00 5.75
C ASN A 152 -17.54 2.94 6.70
N SER A 153 -16.85 3.94 7.24
CA SER A 153 -17.41 4.92 8.18
C SER A 153 -17.20 6.35 7.69
N LEU A 154 -17.17 6.52 6.37
CA LEU A 154 -17.22 7.84 5.76
C LEU A 154 -18.49 8.59 6.20
#